data_AF-A0A172U530-F1
#
_entry.id   AF-A0A172U530-F1
#
_cell.length_a   1.000
_cell.length_b   1.000
_cell.length_c   1.000
_cell.angle_alpha   90.00
_cell.angle_beta   90.00
_cell.angle_gamma   90.00
#
_symmetry.space_group_name_H-M   'P 1'
#
loop_
_entity.id
_entity.type
_entity.pdbx_description
1 polymer ?
#
loop_
_entity_poly.entity_id
_entity_poly.type
_entity_poly.pdbx_seq_one_letter_code
_entity_poly.pdbx_strand_id
1 'polypeptide(L)'
;MSKKPCNHEYLAATEFGKAQICRECGVVHLHVQNLTMRFEVADFLGLADTLADAAIQARAGGDKEKAKRSGFTMIKPSQRLN
;
A
#
# COMPACT_ATOMS: atom_id res chain seq x y z
N MET A 1 12.66 -27.27 15.98
CA MET A 1 12.05 -26.89 14.69
C MET A 1 13.16 -26.63 13.69
N SER A 2 13.30 -27.48 12.67
CA SER A 2 14.38 -27.34 11.68
C SER A 2 14.12 -26.09 10.85
N LYS A 3 14.88 -25.02 11.12
CA LYS A 3 14.83 -23.78 10.34
C LYS A 3 15.48 -24.05 8.99
N LYS A 4 14.72 -24.61 8.04
CA LYS A 4 15.16 -24.59 6.64
C LYS A 4 15.47 -23.13 6.27
N PRO A 5 16.61 -22.87 5.62
CA PRO A 5 16.96 -21.50 5.23
C PRO A 5 15.96 -21.04 4.18
N CYS A 6 15.02 -20.19 4.58
CA CYS A 6 14.07 -19.57 3.66
C CYS A 6 14.84 -18.72 2.64
N ASN A 7 14.68 -19.04 1.35
CA ASN A 7 15.21 -18.21 0.28
C ASN A 7 14.16 -17.16 -0.12
N HIS A 8 14.59 -15.91 -0.24
CA HIS A 8 13.74 -14.78 -0.61
C HIS A 8 14.14 -14.31 -2.01
N GLU A 9 13.22 -14.47 -2.96
CA GLU A 9 13.38 -14.05 -4.34
C GLU A 9 12.84 -12.63 -4.52
N TYR A 10 13.55 -11.77 -5.25
CA TYR A 10 13.09 -10.41 -5.51
C TYR A 10 11.99 -10.40 -6.58
N LEU A 11 10.85 -9.79 -6.26
CA LEU A 11 9.79 -9.51 -7.22
C LEU A 11 9.95 -8.12 -7.85
N ALA A 12 10.34 -7.13 -7.04
CA ALA A 12 10.61 -5.77 -7.50
C ALA A 12 11.58 -5.07 -6.54
N ALA A 13 12.40 -4.16 -7.06
CA ALA A 13 13.27 -3.30 -6.25
C ALA A 13 13.42 -1.93 -6.92
N THR A 14 13.20 -0.87 -6.14
CA THR A 14 13.34 0.54 -6.53
C THR A 14 14.03 1.30 -5.40
N GLU A 15 14.34 2.57 -5.61
CA GLU A 15 14.85 3.45 -4.53
C GLU A 15 13.85 3.66 -3.39
N PHE A 16 12.55 3.49 -3.64
CA PHE A 16 11.49 3.69 -2.64
C PHE A 16 11.17 2.43 -1.83
N GLY A 17 11.56 1.26 -2.32
CA GLY A 17 11.27 0.00 -1.65
C GLY A 17 11.56 -1.23 -2.51
N LYS A 18 11.46 -2.40 -1.87
CA LYS A 18 11.66 -3.71 -2.49
C LYS A 18 10.59 -4.70 -2.02
N ALA A 19 10.11 -5.53 -2.94
CA ALA A 19 9.22 -6.64 -2.66
C ALA A 19 9.95 -7.95 -2.93
N GLN A 20 9.86 -8.89 -1.99
CA GLN A 20 10.46 -10.21 -2.09
C GLN A 20 9.44 -11.28 -1.75
N ILE A 21 9.53 -12.46 -2.35
CA ILE A 21 8.69 -13.60 -2.01
C ILE A 21 9.54 -14.75 -1.49
N CYS A 22 9.08 -15.38 -0.41
CA CYS A 22 9.61 -16.68 0.00
C CYS A 22 8.66 -17.77 -0.49
N ARG A 23 9.06 -18.50 -1.53
CA ARG A 23 8.24 -19.60 -2.08
C ARG A 23 8.07 -20.77 -1.13
N GLU A 24 8.99 -20.94 -0.18
CA GLU A 24 8.92 -21.99 0.84
C GLU A 24 7.88 -21.67 1.92
N CYS A 25 7.74 -20.39 2.28
CA CYS A 25 6.81 -19.95 3.32
C CYS A 25 5.49 -19.42 2.75
N GLY A 26 5.41 -19.12 1.45
CA GLY A 26 4.25 -18.48 0.84
C GLY A 26 4.03 -17.03 1.29
N VAL A 27 5.08 -16.37 1.78
CA VAL A 27 5.00 -15.01 2.36
C VAL A 27 5.71 -14.03 1.44
N VAL A 28 5.06 -12.89 1.19
CA VAL A 28 5.64 -11.73 0.53
C VAL A 28 6.13 -10.74 1.57
N HIS A 29 7.36 -10.30 1.42
CA HIS A 29 8.04 -9.30 2.24
C HIS A 29 8.12 -7.99 1.46
N LEU A 30 7.40 -6.97 1.92
CA LEU A 30 7.46 -5.62 1.36
C LEU A 30 8.28 -4.74 2.29
N HIS A 31 9.41 -4.24 1.79
CA HIS A 31 10.27 -3.29 2.48
C HIS A 31 10.11 -1.90 1.89
N VAL A 32 9.73 -0.93 2.71
CA VAL A 32 9.61 0.48 2.35
C VAL A 32 10.34 1.28 3.41
N GLN A 33 11.49 1.85 3.04
CA GLN A 33 12.41 2.52 3.99
C GLN A 33 12.69 1.63 5.23
N ASN A 34 12.31 2.10 6.43
CA ASN A 34 12.50 1.40 7.70
C ASN A 34 11.31 0.49 8.08
N LEU A 35 10.31 0.35 7.20
CA LEU A 35 9.15 -0.50 7.42
C LEU A 35 9.31 -1.81 6.65
N THR A 36 9.09 -2.93 7.33
CA THR A 36 8.96 -4.24 6.71
C THR A 36 7.61 -4.83 7.03
N MET A 37 6.83 -5.13 6.01
CA MET A 37 5.53 -5.78 6.12
C MET A 37 5.60 -7.17 5.52
N ARG A 38 4.86 -8.10 6.12
CA ARG A 38 4.77 -9.50 5.68
C ARG A 38 3.31 -9.79 5.37
N PHE A 39 3.08 -10.35 4.19
CA PHE A 39 1.75 -10.63 3.69
C PHE A 39 1.67 -12.07 3.18
N GLU A 40 0.49 -12.66 3.26
CA GLU A 40 0.17 -13.78 2.37
C GLU A 40 0.09 -13.27 0.93
N VAL A 41 0.28 -14.17 -0.04
CA VAL A 41 0.31 -13.78 -1.46
C VAL A 41 -0.99 -13.10 -1.89
N ALA A 42 -2.15 -13.60 -1.45
CA ALA A 42 -3.45 -13.04 -1.82
C ALA A 42 -3.64 -11.60 -1.29
N ASP A 43 -3.30 -11.37 -0.03
CA ASP A 43 -3.39 -10.04 0.59
C ASP A 43 -2.43 -9.04 -0.07
N PHE A 44 -1.22 -9.50 -0.42
CA PHE A 44 -0.25 -8.66 -1.14
C PHE A 44 -0.78 -8.24 -2.50
N LEU A 45 -1.41 -9.15 -3.25
CA LEU A 45 -2.00 -8.82 -4.56
C LEU A 45 -3.12 -7.78 -4.42
N GLY A 46 -4.04 -7.96 -3.46
CA GLY A 46 -5.09 -6.97 -3.21
C GLY A 46 -4.56 -5.60 -2.80
N LEU A 47 -3.49 -5.57 -1.99
CA LEU A 47 -2.80 -4.32 -1.64
C LEU A 47 -2.12 -3.69 -2.86
N ALA A 48 -1.46 -4.49 -3.70
CA ALA A 48 -0.78 -4.00 -4.90
C ALA A 48 -1.76 -3.37 -5.89
N ASP A 49 -2.92 -4.00 -6.12
CA ASP A 49 -3.99 -3.46 -6.96
C ASP A 49 -4.52 -2.14 -6.41
N THR A 50 -4.78 -2.08 -5.09
CA THR A 50 -5.22 -0.85 -4.41
C THR A 50 -4.20 0.29 -4.57
N LEU A 51 -2.91 -0.01 -4.44
CA LEU A 51 -1.85 1.00 -4.61
C LEU A 51 -1.68 1.43 -6.07
N ALA A 52 -1.85 0.51 -7.03
CA ALA A 52 -1.82 0.82 -8.45
C ALA A 52 -2.95 1.78 -8.83
N ASP A 53 -4.18 1.50 -8.38
CA ASP A 53 -5.34 2.37 -8.57
C ASP A 53 -5.12 3.74 -7.94
N ALA A 54 -4.63 3.78 -6.70
CA ALA A 54 -4.30 5.03 -6.02
C ALA A 54 -3.23 5.84 -6.79
N ALA A 55 -2.21 5.18 -7.34
CA ALA A 55 -1.19 5.84 -8.15
C ALA A 55 -1.75 6.43 -9.45
N ILE A 56 -2.67 5.73 -10.12
CA ILE A 56 -3.37 6.24 -11.30
C ILE A 56 -4.16 7.51 -10.94
N GLN A 57 -4.94 7.47 -9.87
CA GLN A 57 -5.75 8.62 -9.43
C GLN A 57 -4.88 9.81 -8.99
N ALA A 58 -3.80 9.57 -8.26
CA ALA A 58 -2.87 10.61 -7.82
C ALA A 58 -2.22 11.32 -9.02
N ARG A 59 -1.83 10.57 -10.06
CA ARG A 59 -1.30 11.14 -11.31
C ARG A 59 -2.37 11.95 -12.06
N ALA A 60 -3.61 11.48 -12.08
CA ALA A 60 -4.72 12.19 -12.72
C ALA A 60 -5.16 13.46 -11.94
N GLY A 61 -4.99 13.49 -10.62
CA GLY A 61 -5.32 14.62 -9.74
C GLY A 61 -4.27 15.74 -9.75
N GLY A 62 -3.01 15.44 -10.10
CA GLY A 62 -1.90 16.39 -10.12
C GLY A 62 -2.08 17.59 -11.08
N ASP A 63 -2.88 17.45 -12.13
CA ASP A 63 -3.22 18.55 -13.06
C ASP A 63 -4.45 19.36 -12.62
N LYS A 64 -5.28 18.85 -11.71
CA LYS A 64 -6.52 19.53 -11.29
C LYS A 64 -6.38 20.32 -9.99
N GLU A 65 -5.35 20.06 -9.18
CA GLU A 65 -5.25 20.65 -7.83
C GLU A 65 -4.81 22.13 -7.79
N LYS A 66 -4.43 22.72 -8.94
CA LYS A 66 -4.28 24.19 -9.03
C LYS A 66 -5.56 24.96 -9.32
N ALA A 67 -6.68 24.29 -9.56
CA ALA A 67 -7.98 24.94 -9.79
C ALA A 67 -9.03 24.39 -8.82
N LYS A 68 -9.45 25.22 -7.85
CA LYS A 68 -10.50 24.97 -6.84
C LYS A 68 -10.11 24.09 -5.63
N ARG A 69 -9.28 24.64 -4.74
CA ARG A 69 -9.62 24.58 -3.31
C ARG A 69 -10.77 25.57 -3.06
N SER A 70 -12.01 25.14 -3.31
CA SER A 70 -13.21 25.85 -2.89
C SER A 70 -14.07 24.92 -2.05
N GLY A 71 -14.16 25.22 -0.75
CA GLY A 71 -15.18 24.70 0.15
C GLY A 71 -14.67 23.63 1.11
N PHE A 72 -14.34 24.03 2.33
CA PHE A 72 -14.34 23.13 3.48
C PHE A 72 -15.73 22.52 3.63
N THR A 73 -15.84 21.19 3.66
CA THR A 73 -17.10 20.52 3.97
C THR A 73 -17.34 20.63 5.48
N MET A 74 -18.25 21.52 5.88
CA MET A 74 -18.68 21.66 7.26
C MET A 74 -19.52 20.44 7.66
N ILE A 75 -19.00 19.60 8.55
CA ILE A 75 -19.77 18.51 9.16
C ILE A 75 -20.72 19.15 10.18
N LYS A 76 -22.03 19.14 9.91
CA LYS A 76 -23.04 19.59 10.89
C LYS A 76 -22.99 18.66 12.11
N PRO A 77 -22.86 19.19 13.34
CA PRO A 77 -23.02 18.37 14.53
C PRO A 77 -24.46 17.86 14.61
N SER A 78 -24.64 16.54 14.68
CA SER A 78 -25.96 15.93 14.85
C SER A 78 -26.58 16.41 16.16
N GLN A 79 -27.79 16.96 16.08
CA GLN A 79 -28.61 17.27 17.25
C GLN A 79 -28.68 16.05 18.16
N ARG A 80 -28.25 16.21 19.42
CA ARG A 80 -28.62 15.27 20.47
C ARG A 80 -30.13 15.39 20.67
N LEU A 81 -30.84 14.30 20.38
CA LEU A 81 -32.20 14.10 20.87
C LEU A 81 -32.10 13.92 22.40
N ASN A 82 -32.81 14.79 23.13
CA ASN A 82 -33.11 14.61 24.55
C ASN A 82 -34.13 13.49 24.72
#